data_AF-A0A522V6N6-F1
#
_entry.id   AF-A0A522V6N6-F1
#
_cell.length_a   1.000
_cell.length_b   1.000
_cell.length_c   1.000
_cell.angle_alpha   90.00
_cell.angle_beta   90.00
_cell.angle_gamma   90.00
#
_symmetry.space_group_name_H-M   'P 1'
#
loop_
_entity.id
_entity.type
_entity.pdbx_description
1 polymer ?
#
loop_
_entity_poly.entity_id
_entity_poly.type
_entity_poly.pdbx_seq_one_letter_code
_entity_poly.pdbx_strand_id
1 'polypeptide(L)' 'MWKHNVIETEVRQVFLNEPRYRFIEKGRYRGEHLYLALGTTDSGRYLTVYFLYKKNKEALIVTARDMTEKERKKYAKK' A
#
# COMPACT_ATOMS: atom_id res chain seq x y z
N MET A 1 14.72 10.88 -4.32
CA MET A 1 14.53 9.44 -4.62
C MET A 1 13.88 8.79 -3.41
N TRP A 2 12.77 8.08 -3.59
CA TRP A 2 12.10 7.38 -2.49
C TRP A 2 13.00 6.24 -1.96
N LYS A 3 12.98 6.01 -0.64
CA LYS A 3 13.90 5.09 0.08
C LYS A 3 13.89 3.63 -0.40
N HIS A 4 12.94 3.23 -1.24
CA HIS A 4 12.70 1.83 -1.61
C HIS A 4 12.78 1.53 -3.11
N ASN A 5 13.30 2.45 -3.94
CA ASN A 5 13.32 2.29 -5.39
C ASN A 5 11.94 1.93 -5.99
N VAL A 6 10.89 2.44 -5.35
CA VAL A 6 9.51 2.38 -5.83
C VAL A 6 9.18 3.75 -6.39
N ILE A 7 8.66 3.77 -7.61
CA ILE A 7 8.23 5.00 -8.26
C ILE A 7 6.73 5.23 -8.08
N GLU A 8 6.31 6.49 -8.21
CA GLU A 8 4.91 6.87 -8.00
C GLU A 8 3.94 6.14 -8.93
N THR A 9 4.35 5.86 -10.18
CA THR A 9 3.57 5.08 -11.15
C THR A 9 3.32 3.65 -10.69
N GLU A 10 4.30 2.98 -10.07
CA GLU A 10 4.12 1.63 -9.52
C GLU A 10 3.11 1.65 -8.36
N VAL A 11 3.15 2.68 -7.52
CA VAL A 11 2.16 2.85 -6.45
C VAL A 11 0.77 3.03 -7.04
N ARG A 12 0.60 3.88 -8.07
CA ARG A 12 -0.69 4.04 -8.76
C ARG A 12 -1.19 2.71 -9.34
N GLN A 13 -0.31 1.95 -10.00
CA GLN A 13 -0.67 0.63 -10.55
C GLN A 13 -1.20 -0.30 -9.46
N VAL A 14 -0.59 -0.34 -8.28
CA VAL A 14 -1.10 -1.13 -7.14
C VAL A 14 -2.53 -0.72 -6.79
N PHE A 15 -2.85 0.58 -6.77
CA PHE A 15 -4.21 1.04 -6.47
C PHE A 15 -5.24 0.74 -7.57
N LEU A 16 -4.79 0.65 -8.83
CA LEU A 16 -5.64 0.34 -9.99
C LEU A 16 -5.85 -1.17 -10.17
N ASN A 17 -4.85 -1.99 -9.84
CA ASN A 17 -4.85 -3.45 -10.00
C ASN A 17 -5.53 -4.17 -8.81
N GLU A 18 -6.71 -3.68 -8.41
CA GLU A 18 -7.54 -4.27 -7.35
C GLU A 18 -6.74 -4.66 -6.08
N PRO A 19 -6.13 -3.69 -5.39
CA PRO A 19 -5.32 -3.98 -4.22
C PRO A 19 -6.17 -4.55 -3.08
N ARG A 20 -5.53 -5.36 -2.25
CA ARG A 20 -6.10 -5.80 -0.98
C ARG A 20 -5.78 -4.79 0.11
N TYR A 21 -6.80 -4.10 0.57
CA TYR A 21 -6.67 -3.15 1.69
C TYR A 21 -6.71 -3.88 3.03
N ARG A 22 -5.87 -3.42 3.96
CA ARG A 22 -5.86 -3.87 5.35
C ARG A 22 -5.74 -2.67 6.26
N PHE A 23 -6.64 -2.60 7.24
CA PHE A 23 -6.54 -1.66 8.33
C PHE A 23 -5.41 -2.09 9.28
N ILE A 24 -4.48 -1.18 9.59
CA ILE A 24 -3.38 -1.43 10.52
C ILE A 24 -3.72 -0.85 11.89
N GLU A 25 -3.90 0.46 11.96
CA GLU A 25 -4.16 1.15 13.22
C GLU A 25 -4.89 2.47 13.00
N LYS A 26 -5.57 2.97 14.05
CA LYS A 26 -5.96 4.38 14.08
C LYS A 26 -4.68 5.21 14.09
N GLY A 27 -4.55 6.13 13.15
CA GLY A 27 -3.43 7.05 13.14
C GLY A 27 -3.43 7.91 14.39
N ARG A 28 -2.29 8.55 14.65
CA ARG A 28 -2.05 9.35 15.86
C ARG A 28 -3.03 10.51 16.03
N TYR A 29 -3.72 10.93 14.96
CA TYR A 29 -4.69 12.02 14.93
C TYR A 29 -6.11 11.52 14.62
N ARG A 30 -7.12 12.17 15.24
CA ARG A 30 -8.55 11.87 15.05
C ARG A 30 -8.94 12.04 13.56
N GLY A 31 -9.20 10.93 12.88
CA GLY A 31 -9.65 10.93 11.48
C GLY A 31 -8.57 10.61 10.44
N GLU A 32 -7.36 10.30 10.89
CA GLU A 32 -6.32 9.68 10.05
C GLU A 32 -6.21 8.21 10.46
N HIS A 33 -6.40 7.31 9.51
CA HIS A 33 -6.29 5.87 9.74
C HIS A 33 -5.17 5.32 8.88
N LEU A 34 -4.28 4.53 9.47
CA LEU A 34 -3.19 3.89 8.74
C LEU A 34 -3.71 2.61 8.09
N TYR A 35 -3.64 2.62 6.76
CA TYR A 35 -3.98 1.49 5.92
C TYR A 35 -2.76 0.97 5.20
N LEU A 36 -2.88 -0.28 4.77
CA LEU A 36 -1.92 -1.00 3.97
C LEU A 36 -2.64 -1.52 2.73
N ALA A 37 -2.15 -1.18 1.55
CA ALA A 37 -2.56 -1.77 0.28
C ALA A 37 -1.51 -2.79 -0.15
N LEU A 38 -1.96 -4.00 -0.44
CA LEU A 38 -1.16 -5.06 -1.02
C LEU A 38 -1.63 -5.28 -2.45
N GLY A 39 -0.74 -5.17 -3.43
CA GLY A 39 -1.09 -5.45 -4.81
C GLY A 39 0.11 -5.69 -5.69
N THR A 40 -0.16 -5.82 -6.98
CA THR A 40 0.86 -6.04 -8.01
C THR A 40 0.92 -4.89 -8.98
N THR A 41 2.12 -4.55 -9.41
CA THR A 41 2.39 -3.65 -10.53
C THR A 41 2.18 -4.40 -11.85
N ASP A 42 2.12 -3.66 -12.96
CA ASP A 42 1.98 -4.24 -14.30
C ASP A 42 3.23 -5.05 -14.71
N SER A 43 4.38 -4.74 -14.10
CA SER A 43 5.62 -5.51 -14.27
C SER A 43 5.67 -6.79 -13.40
N GLY A 44 4.63 -7.07 -12.63
CA GLY A 44 4.53 -8.27 -11.78
C GLY A 44 5.21 -8.13 -10.42
N ARG A 45 5.72 -6.95 -10.05
CA ARG A 45 6.25 -6.70 -8.69
C ARG A 45 5.11 -6.66 -7.67
N TYR A 46 5.32 -7.33 -6.54
CA TYR A 46 4.40 -7.31 -5.40
C TYR A 46 4.81 -6.22 -4.43
N LEU A 47 3.94 -5.22 -4.26
CA LEU A 47 4.23 -4.07 -3.41
C LEU A 47 3.29 -4.00 -2.22
N THR A 48 3.88 -3.58 -1.10
CA THR A 48 3.18 -3.13 0.10
C THR A 48 3.23 -1.61 0.14
N VAL A 49 2.07 -0.97 0.16
CA VAL A 49 1.94 0.48 0.24
C VAL A 49 1.23 0.86 1.54
N TYR A 50 1.93 1.57 2.42
CA TYR A 50 1.35 2.16 3.63
C TYR A 50 0.86 3.57 3.31
N PHE A 51 -0.39 3.86 3.66
CA PHE A 51 -0.97 5.16 3.42
C PHE A 51 -1.92 5.57 4.55
N LEU A 52 -1.98 6.87 4.82
CA LEU A 52 -2.98 7.45 5.69
C LEU A 52 -4.22 7.76 4.87
N TYR A 53 -5.36 7.22 5.27
CA TYR A 53 -6.65 7.56 4.68
C TYR A 53 -7.31 8.66 5.50
N LYS A 54 -7.56 9.80 4.83
CA LYS A 54 -8.18 10.98 5.42
C LYS A 54 -9.69 10.99 5.14
N LYS A 55 -10.42 11.77 5.94
CA LYS A 55 -11.90 11.91 5.80
C LYS A 55 -12.36 12.43 4.43
N ASN A 56 -11.53 13.21 3.75
CA ASN A 56 -11.78 13.71 2.39
C ASN A 56 -11.50 12.66 1.28
N LYS A 57 -11.32 11.39 1.65
CA LYS A 57 -10.99 10.27 0.75
C LYS A 57 -9.62 10.37 0.07
N GLU A 58 -8.74 11.24 0.59
CA GLU A 58 -7.35 11.29 0.14
C GLU A 58 -6.50 10.21 0.83
N ALA A 59 -5.64 9.58 0.04
CA ALA A 59 -4.63 8.63 0.51
C ALA A 59 -3.25 9.30 0.48
N LEU A 60 -2.69 9.60 1.64
CA LEU A 60 -1.32 10.10 1.75
C LEU A 60 -0.36 8.91 1.86
N ILE A 61 0.47 8.70 0.84
CA ILE A 61 1.45 7.61 0.84
C ILE A 61 2.54 7.91 1.87
N VAL A 62 2.67 7.04 2.86
CA VAL A 62 3.72 7.13 3.90
C VAL A 62 4.97 6.42 3.41
N THR A 63 4.82 5.20 2.91
CA THR A 63 5.91 4.42 2.33
C THR A 63 5.37 3.34 1.41
N ALA A 64 6.16 2.98 0.39
CA ALA A 64 5.92 1.84 -0.47
C ALA A 64 7.20 1.02 -0.56
N ARG A 65 7.09 -0.30 -0.49
CA ARG A 65 8.22 -1.24 -0.57
C ARG A 65 7.78 -2.56 -1.18
N ASP A 66 8.72 -3.39 -1.59
CA ASP A 66 8.41 -4.76 -1.97
C ASP A 66 7.82 -5.55 -0.79
N MET A 67 6.88 -6.44 -1.12
CA MET A 67 6.32 -7.38 -0.15
C MET A 67 7.42 -8.32 0.36
N THR A 68 7.42 -8.58 1.66
CA THR A 68 8.15 -9.71 2.24
C THR A 68 7.52 -11.03 1.80
N GLU A 69 8.26 -12.14 1.86
CA GLU A 69 7.71 -13.46 1.54
C GLU A 69 6.45 -13.80 2.37
N LYS A 70 6.41 -13.37 3.63
CA LYS A 70 5.25 -13.58 4.52
C LYS A 70 4.03 -12.79 4.03
N GLU A 71 4.22 -11.56 3.58
CA GLU A 71 3.15 -10.73 2.99
C GLU A 71 2.68 -11.32 1.67
N ARG A 72 3.61 -11.74 0.79
CA ARG A 72 3.28 -12.37 -0.49
C ARG A 72 2.50 -13.68 -0.30
N LYS A 73 2.89 -14.53 0.66
CA LYS A 73 2.13 -15.74 1.02
C LYS A 73 0.73 -15.42 1.52
N LYS A 74 0.56 -14.35 2.32
CA LYS A 74 -0.77 -13.91 2.78
C LYS A 74 -1.61 -13.31 1.66
N TYR A 75 -0.98 -12.60 0.72
CA TYR A 75 -1.64 -12.03 -0.45
C TYR A 75 -2.12 -13.13 -1.41
N ALA A 76 -1.28 -14.15 -1.66
CA ALA A 76 -1.60 -15.28 -2.53
C ALA A 76 -2.62 -16.26 -1.95
N LYS A 77 -2.78 -16.30 -0.61
CA LYS A 77 -3.86 -17.03 0.06
C LYS A 77 -5.15 -16.23 -0.11
N LYS A 78 -5.85 -16.51 -1.20
CA LYS A 78 -7.21 -16.06 -1.50
C LYS A 78 -8.20 -16.85 -0.65
#